data_AF-M1BBK6-F1
#
_entry.id   AF-M1BBK6-F1
#
_cell.length_a   1.000
_cell.length_b   1.000
_cell.length_c   1.000
_cell.angle_alpha   90.00
_cell.angle_beta   90.00
_cell.angle_gamma   90.00
#
_symmetry.space_group_name_H-M   'P 1'
#
loop_
_entity.id
_entity.type
_entity.pdbx_description
1 polymer ?
#
loop_
_entity_poly.entity_id
_entity_poly.type
_entity_poly.pdbx_seq_one_letter_code
_entity_poly.pdbx_strand_id
1 'polypeptide(L)'
;MERKFKVYIYKDGDPKTFYQTPRKLTGKYSSEGYFFQNIRESKFVTEDPNEAHLFFIPISCHKMRGKGTSYENMTIIVQNYVDSLIAKYPYWNRTMGADHFFVTCHDVGVRATEGHPFLVKNAIRVVCSPSYDVGYIPHKDVALPQVLQPFALPAGGNDIENRTTLGFWAGHRNSKNSMSLTEILICTGQLWVSGQVIETLKSGLSWHDSGKMTLNWIFPTIG
;
A
#
# COMPACT_ATOMS: atom_id res chain seq x y z
N MET A 1 16.84 22.05 1.69
CA MET A 1 16.80 20.61 2.05
C MET A 1 17.06 19.72 0.84
N GLU A 2 16.38 19.93 -0.29
CA GLU A 2 16.47 19.03 -1.47
C GLU A 2 17.83 18.83 -2.13
N ARG A 3 18.75 19.80 -2.03
CA ARG A 3 20.10 19.67 -2.66
C ARG A 3 21.06 18.80 -1.85
N LYS A 4 20.80 18.60 -0.56
CA LYS A 4 21.67 17.87 0.37
C LYS A 4 21.11 16.52 0.80
N PHE A 5 19.80 16.34 0.74
CA PHE A 5 19.16 15.09 1.16
C PHE A 5 19.61 13.92 0.27
N LYS A 6 20.06 12.84 0.91
CA LYS A 6 20.57 11.64 0.24
C LYS A 6 19.97 10.38 0.82
N VAL A 7 19.67 9.43 -0.06
CA VAL A 7 19.12 8.12 0.26
C VAL A 7 20.05 7.05 -0.30
N TYR A 8 20.49 6.13 0.56
CA TYR A 8 21.18 4.94 0.12
C TYR A 8 20.18 3.82 -0.11
N ILE A 9 20.26 3.14 -1.25
CA ILE A 9 19.39 1.99 -1.56
C ILE A 9 20.20 0.71 -1.36
N TYR A 10 19.70 -0.22 -0.56
CA TYR A 10 20.35 -1.52 -0.39
C TYR A 10 20.44 -2.28 -1.71
N LYS A 11 21.64 -2.80 -2.00
CA LYS A 11 21.98 -3.39 -3.30
C LYS A 11 21.64 -4.87 -3.41
N ASP A 12 21.26 -5.52 -2.33
CA ASP A 12 20.97 -6.97 -2.24
C ASP A 12 19.67 -7.39 -2.92
N GLY A 13 19.13 -6.51 -3.75
CA GLY A 13 18.07 -6.85 -4.66
C GLY A 13 18.57 -7.68 -5.83
N ASP A 14 18.65 -9.02 -5.70
CA ASP A 14 18.94 -9.87 -6.87
C ASP A 14 17.94 -9.52 -8.01
N PRO A 15 18.39 -9.25 -9.23
CA PRO A 15 17.54 -8.97 -10.38
C PRO A 15 16.40 -9.99 -10.61
N LYS A 16 16.56 -11.24 -10.19
CA LYS A 16 15.56 -12.32 -10.30
C LYS A 16 14.55 -12.35 -9.14
N THR A 17 14.77 -11.57 -8.08
CA THR A 17 13.99 -11.61 -6.82
C THR A 17 12.92 -10.51 -6.74
N PHE A 18 12.47 -10.16 -5.53
CA PHE A 18 11.31 -9.32 -5.24
C PHE A 18 11.68 -7.85 -5.01
N TYR A 19 12.89 -7.43 -5.36
CA TYR A 19 13.46 -6.17 -4.88
C TYR A 19 13.65 -5.13 -5.99
N GLN A 20 12.96 -5.33 -7.12
CA GLN A 20 12.93 -4.42 -8.29
C GLN A 20 11.53 -3.85 -8.50
N THR A 21 11.43 -2.77 -9.29
CA THR A 21 10.13 -2.19 -9.70
C THR A 21 9.21 -3.28 -10.25
N PRO A 22 7.93 -3.31 -9.83
CA PRO A 22 6.90 -4.13 -10.45
C PRO A 22 6.89 -4.07 -11.98
N ARG A 23 6.62 -5.20 -12.65
CA ARG A 23 6.59 -5.32 -14.11
C ARG A 23 5.46 -4.50 -14.77
N LYS A 24 4.38 -4.22 -14.02
CA LYS A 24 3.23 -3.41 -14.44
C LYS A 24 2.77 -2.54 -13.28
N LEU A 25 2.64 -1.24 -13.52
CA LEU A 25 2.17 -0.25 -12.54
C LEU A 25 0.64 -0.13 -12.55
N THR A 26 -0.08 -1.24 -12.34
CA THR A 26 -1.55 -1.23 -12.44
C THR A 26 -2.27 -1.62 -11.16
N GLY A 27 -3.48 -1.08 -11.00
CA GLY A 27 -4.39 -1.42 -9.92
C GLY A 27 -3.93 -0.91 -8.55
N LYS A 28 -4.36 -1.59 -7.49
CA LYS A 28 -4.21 -1.10 -6.11
C LYS A 28 -2.75 -0.91 -5.67
N TYR A 29 -1.79 -1.55 -6.34
CA TYR A 29 -0.35 -1.50 -6.00
C TYR A 29 0.46 -0.51 -6.85
N SER A 30 -0.18 0.28 -7.72
CA SER A 30 0.53 1.25 -8.57
C SER A 30 1.41 2.21 -7.78
N SER A 31 0.96 2.67 -6.61
CA SER A 31 1.75 3.57 -5.75
C SER A 31 3.10 2.98 -5.31
N GLU A 32 3.14 1.68 -4.95
CA GLU A 32 4.41 1.01 -4.60
C GLU A 32 5.37 1.05 -5.79
N GLY A 33 4.86 0.71 -6.97
CA GLY A 33 5.68 0.67 -8.16
C GLY A 33 6.16 2.05 -8.62
N TYR A 34 5.30 3.07 -8.57
CA TYR A 34 5.71 4.46 -8.84
C TYR A 34 6.75 4.96 -7.84
N PHE A 35 6.62 4.61 -6.56
CA PHE A 35 7.65 4.95 -5.57
C PHE A 35 8.99 4.32 -5.93
N PHE A 36 8.99 3.03 -6.26
CA PHE A 36 10.20 2.28 -6.66
C PHE A 36 10.85 2.84 -7.91
N GLN A 37 10.07 3.33 -8.87
CA GLN A 37 10.58 4.00 -10.06
C GLN A 37 11.17 5.37 -9.69
N ASN A 38 10.36 6.21 -9.06
CA ASN A 38 10.72 7.60 -8.74
C ASN A 38 11.95 7.68 -7.83
N ILE A 39 12.07 6.82 -6.80
CA ILE A 39 13.24 6.88 -5.91
C ILE A 39 14.52 6.51 -6.65
N ARG A 40 14.50 5.51 -7.54
CA ARG A 40 15.68 5.07 -8.30
C ARG A 40 16.13 6.09 -9.34
N GLU A 41 15.18 6.76 -9.98
CA GLU A 41 15.45 7.80 -10.97
C GLU A 41 15.70 9.18 -10.33
N SER A 42 15.59 9.29 -8.99
CA SER A 42 15.72 10.57 -8.30
C SER A 42 17.18 11.02 -8.13
N LYS A 43 17.35 12.36 -8.05
CA LYS A 43 18.60 13.02 -7.65
C LYS A 43 19.02 12.75 -6.19
N PHE A 44 18.16 12.12 -5.40
CA PHE A 44 18.38 11.87 -3.98
C PHE A 44 19.21 10.61 -3.73
N VAL A 45 19.34 9.70 -4.71
CA VAL A 45 20.13 8.48 -4.52
C VAL A 45 21.61 8.82 -4.34
N THR A 46 22.26 8.14 -3.40
CA THR A 46 23.72 8.12 -3.26
C THR A 46 24.24 6.70 -3.24
N GLU A 47 25.44 6.52 -3.78
CA GLU A 47 26.21 5.29 -3.70
C GLU A 47 27.09 5.25 -2.44
N ASP A 48 27.31 6.39 -1.79
CA ASP A 48 28.07 6.48 -0.54
C ASP A 48 27.12 6.43 0.68
N PRO A 49 27.14 5.34 1.47
CA PRO A 49 26.31 5.22 2.67
C PRO A 49 26.67 6.25 3.76
N ASN A 50 27.87 6.85 3.75
CA ASN A 50 28.26 7.86 4.73
C ASN A 50 27.58 9.21 4.48
N GLU A 51 27.23 9.51 3.22
CA GLU A 51 26.46 10.70 2.87
C GLU A 51 24.94 10.51 3.07
N ALA A 52 24.50 9.28 3.29
CA ALA A 52 23.09 8.92 3.34
C ALA A 52 22.41 9.38 4.64
N HIS A 53 21.30 10.09 4.45
CA HIS A 53 20.43 10.53 5.53
C HIS A 53 19.41 9.46 5.89
N LEU A 54 18.91 8.72 4.89
CA LEU A 54 18.02 7.59 5.06
C LEU A 54 18.46 6.39 4.22
N PHE A 55 18.07 5.20 4.65
CA PHE A 55 18.35 3.94 3.98
C PHE A 55 17.05 3.31 3.47
N PHE A 56 16.95 3.12 2.16
CA PHE A 56 15.80 2.47 1.55
C PHE A 56 16.01 0.95 1.48
N ILE A 57 15.09 0.20 2.09
CA ILE A 57 15.03 -1.26 2.03
C ILE A 57 14.04 -1.66 0.92
N PRO A 58 14.51 -2.16 -0.23
CA PRO A 58 13.67 -2.34 -1.41
C PRO A 58 12.83 -3.61 -1.33
N ILE A 59 11.78 -3.67 -0.50
CA ILE A 59 10.85 -4.82 -0.41
C ILE A 59 9.64 -4.61 -1.34
N SER A 60 9.43 -5.46 -2.37
CA SER A 60 8.19 -5.43 -3.17
C SER A 60 7.28 -6.62 -2.86
N CYS A 61 6.36 -6.39 -1.92
CA CYS A 61 5.28 -7.34 -1.61
C CYS A 61 4.33 -7.53 -2.80
N HIS A 62 4.14 -6.51 -3.64
CA HIS A 62 3.38 -6.65 -4.88
C HIS A 62 4.00 -7.69 -5.82
N LYS A 63 5.33 -7.67 -6.01
CA LYS A 63 6.03 -8.65 -6.84
C LYS A 63 5.93 -10.06 -6.27
N MET A 64 5.97 -10.22 -4.94
CA MET A 64 5.72 -11.51 -4.27
C MET A 64 4.31 -12.03 -4.56
N ARG A 65 3.31 -11.15 -4.43
CA ARG A 65 1.91 -11.50 -4.73
C ARG A 65 1.72 -11.88 -6.19
N GLY A 66 2.35 -11.16 -7.12
CA GLY A 66 2.30 -11.45 -8.55
C GLY A 66 2.91 -12.80 -8.94
N LYS A 67 3.83 -13.35 -8.13
CA LYS A 67 4.37 -14.71 -8.30
C LYS A 67 3.54 -15.80 -7.60
N GLY A 68 2.44 -15.45 -6.95
CA GLY A 68 1.59 -16.41 -6.22
C GLY A 68 2.19 -16.91 -4.90
N THR A 69 3.14 -16.17 -4.31
CA THR A 69 3.71 -16.52 -3.00
C THR A 69 2.62 -16.44 -1.92
N SER A 70 2.55 -17.43 -1.02
CA SER A 70 1.62 -17.41 0.13
C SER A 70 2.05 -16.36 1.17
N TYR A 71 1.14 -15.94 2.05
CA TYR A 71 1.48 -14.92 3.06
C TYR A 71 2.55 -15.40 4.05
N GLU A 72 2.52 -16.67 4.41
CA GLU A 72 3.49 -17.31 5.31
C GLU A 72 4.89 -17.27 4.66
N ASN A 73 4.97 -17.63 3.38
CA ASN A 73 6.23 -17.60 2.64
C ASN A 73 6.72 -16.16 2.41
N MET A 74 5.83 -15.20 2.16
CA MET A 74 6.24 -13.79 2.06
C MET A 74 6.88 -13.31 3.36
N THR A 75 6.30 -13.68 4.49
CA THR A 75 6.81 -13.33 5.82
C THR A 75 8.22 -13.86 6.04
N ILE A 76 8.43 -15.15 5.73
CA ILE A 76 9.75 -15.79 5.83
C ILE A 76 10.77 -15.13 4.89
N ILE A 77 10.38 -14.83 3.65
CA ILE A 77 11.25 -14.19 2.66
C ILE A 77 11.70 -12.80 3.13
N VAL A 78 10.76 -11.98 3.62
CA VAL A 78 11.07 -10.64 4.12
C VAL A 78 11.95 -10.72 5.36
N GLN A 79 11.65 -11.62 6.29
CA GLN A 79 12.44 -11.82 7.50
C GLN A 79 13.89 -12.18 7.13
N ASN A 80 14.10 -13.24 6.34
CA ASN A 80 15.44 -13.67 5.92
C ASN A 80 16.19 -12.57 5.17
N TYR A 81 15.49 -11.78 4.35
CA TYR A 81 16.08 -10.67 3.63
C TYR A 81 16.58 -9.57 4.58
N VAL A 82 15.76 -9.16 5.54
CA VAL A 82 16.14 -8.13 6.51
C VAL A 82 17.26 -8.64 7.41
N ASP A 83 17.18 -9.88 7.90
CA ASP A 83 18.23 -10.49 8.72
C ASP A 83 19.58 -10.55 7.97
N SER A 84 19.57 -10.95 6.69
CA SER A 84 20.79 -10.97 5.87
C SER A 84 21.34 -9.57 5.61
N LEU A 85 20.49 -8.57 5.43
CA LEU A 85 20.87 -7.16 5.29
C LEU A 85 21.52 -6.64 6.57
N ILE A 86 20.93 -6.93 7.74
CA ILE A 86 21.47 -6.53 9.06
C ILE A 86 22.83 -7.19 9.30
N ALA A 87 22.97 -8.47 8.95
CA ALA A 87 24.24 -9.19 9.11
C ALA A 87 25.33 -8.69 8.15
N LYS A 88 24.96 -8.29 6.94
CA LYS A 88 25.91 -7.90 5.89
C LYS A 88 26.36 -6.44 5.97
N TYR A 89 25.49 -5.54 6.39
CA TYR A 89 25.79 -4.10 6.39
C TYR A 89 25.74 -3.52 7.80
N PRO A 90 26.76 -2.72 8.19
CA PRO A 90 26.80 -2.15 9.53
C PRO A 90 25.77 -1.03 9.76
N TYR A 91 25.08 -0.56 8.70
CA TYR A 91 24.26 0.65 8.74
C TYR A 91 23.00 0.51 9.59
N TRP A 92 22.41 -0.69 9.66
CA TRP A 92 21.22 -0.92 10.49
C TRP A 92 21.49 -0.62 11.97
N ASN A 93 22.66 -1.03 12.47
CA ASN A 93 23.03 -0.89 13.88
C ASN A 93 23.33 0.55 14.29
N ARG A 94 23.47 1.49 13.35
CA ARG A 94 23.69 2.92 13.63
C ARG A 94 22.55 3.56 14.42
N THR A 95 21.32 3.17 14.07
CA THR A 95 20.08 3.73 14.64
C THR A 95 19.10 2.63 15.07
N MET A 96 19.54 1.37 15.03
CA MET A 96 18.68 0.19 15.15
C MET A 96 17.52 0.20 14.14
N GLY A 97 17.75 0.71 12.93
CA GLY A 97 16.78 0.77 11.84
C GLY A 97 15.89 2.01 11.82
N ALA A 98 16.08 3.00 12.70
CA ALA A 98 15.22 4.19 12.75
C ALA A 98 15.40 5.15 11.56
N ASP A 99 16.55 5.10 10.88
CA ASP A 99 16.82 5.83 9.63
C ASP A 99 16.59 4.97 8.38
N HIS A 100 15.98 3.79 8.55
CA HIS A 100 15.59 2.90 7.46
C HIS A 100 14.13 3.08 7.12
N PHE A 101 13.80 2.93 5.84
CA PHE A 101 12.42 2.97 5.41
C PHE A 101 12.13 1.97 4.29
N PHE A 102 10.87 1.58 4.18
CA PHE A 102 10.36 0.66 3.17
C PHE A 102 8.91 1.01 2.81
N VAL A 103 8.46 0.54 1.64
CA VAL A 103 7.10 0.79 1.17
C VAL A 103 6.23 -0.45 1.41
N THR A 104 5.02 -0.22 1.90
CA THR A 104 3.97 -1.25 2.00
C THR A 104 2.67 -0.71 1.43
N CYS A 105 2.08 -1.45 0.49
CA CYS A 105 0.73 -1.17 0.01
C CYS A 105 -0.24 -2.29 0.44
N HIS A 106 -1.41 -1.90 0.93
CA HIS A 106 -2.53 -2.79 1.29
C HIS A 106 -2.19 -3.85 2.34
N ASP A 107 -3.12 -4.78 2.52
CA ASP A 107 -3.06 -5.94 3.41
C ASP A 107 -1.81 -6.80 3.20
N VAL A 108 -1.37 -6.97 1.94
CA VAL A 108 -0.20 -7.81 1.62
C VAL A 108 1.08 -7.29 2.26
N GLY A 109 1.30 -5.97 2.24
CA GLY A 109 2.51 -5.39 2.83
C GLY A 109 2.55 -5.51 4.35
N VAL A 110 1.40 -5.40 5.02
CA VAL A 110 1.29 -5.60 6.47
C VAL A 110 1.61 -7.05 6.82
N ARG A 111 0.98 -8.01 6.14
CA ARG A 111 1.19 -9.44 6.38
C ARG A 111 2.63 -9.87 6.11
N ALA A 112 3.20 -9.45 4.99
CA ALA A 112 4.55 -9.84 4.62
C ALA A 112 5.64 -9.34 5.58
N THR A 113 5.37 -8.31 6.39
CA THR A 113 6.38 -7.69 7.26
C THR A 113 6.15 -7.98 8.74
N GLU A 114 5.02 -8.61 9.11
CA GLU A 114 4.64 -8.87 10.50
C GLU A 114 5.62 -9.79 11.25
N GLY A 115 6.36 -10.63 10.52
CA GLY A 115 7.35 -11.56 11.08
C GLY A 115 8.66 -10.94 11.56
N HIS A 116 8.92 -9.64 11.29
CA HIS A 116 10.15 -8.97 11.74
C HIS A 116 9.82 -7.73 12.61
N PRO A 117 9.65 -7.88 13.93
CA PRO A 117 9.16 -6.82 14.82
C PRO A 117 9.99 -5.54 14.77
N PHE A 118 11.32 -5.63 14.66
CA PHE A 118 12.20 -4.47 14.58
C PHE A 118 12.02 -3.69 13.27
N LEU A 119 11.64 -4.37 12.18
CA LEU A 119 11.35 -3.70 10.91
C LEU A 119 10.06 -2.88 11.05
N VAL A 120 9.03 -3.46 11.65
CA VAL A 120 7.73 -2.78 11.81
C VAL A 120 7.80 -1.63 12.82
N LYS A 121 8.52 -1.83 13.93
CA LYS A 121 8.57 -0.87 15.05
C LYS A 121 9.60 0.24 14.88
N ASN A 122 10.77 -0.04 14.31
CA ASN A 122 11.86 0.94 14.25
C ASN A 122 11.92 1.64 12.89
N ALA A 123 11.84 0.89 11.79
CA ALA A 123 11.94 1.48 10.46
C ALA A 123 10.66 2.24 10.08
N ILE A 124 10.84 3.30 9.30
CA ILE A 124 9.77 4.16 8.78
C ILE A 124 9.00 3.38 7.71
N ARG A 125 7.69 3.22 7.90
CA ARG A 125 6.84 2.59 6.88
C ARG A 125 6.22 3.67 6.00
N VAL A 126 6.40 3.55 4.70
CA VAL A 126 5.70 4.34 3.71
C VAL A 126 4.47 3.54 3.27
N VAL A 127 3.27 3.98 3.67
CA VAL A 127 2.04 3.16 3.63
C VAL A 127 1.01 3.74 2.68
N CYS A 128 0.54 2.94 1.72
CA CYS A 128 -0.42 3.38 0.69
C CYS A 128 -1.89 3.44 1.17
N SER A 129 -2.18 2.79 2.31
CA SER A 129 -3.51 2.75 2.93
C SER A 129 -3.34 2.90 4.45
N PRO A 130 -2.93 4.10 4.91
CA PRO A 130 -2.67 4.33 6.33
C PRO A 130 -3.98 4.22 7.11
N SER A 131 -4.04 3.29 8.06
CA SER A 131 -5.14 3.19 9.02
C SER A 131 -4.60 2.72 10.37
N TYR A 132 -5.12 3.32 11.45
CA TYR A 132 -4.79 2.97 12.82
C TYR A 132 -5.06 1.50 13.13
N ASP A 133 -6.09 0.92 12.53
CA ASP A 133 -6.52 -0.46 12.77
C ASP A 133 -5.58 -1.52 12.17
N VAL A 134 -4.65 -1.11 11.31
CA VAL A 134 -3.71 -2.01 10.61
C VAL A 134 -2.25 -1.72 10.97
N GLY A 135 -2.02 -1.10 12.14
CA GLY A 135 -0.68 -0.89 12.70
C GLY A 135 0.13 0.22 12.03
N TYR A 136 -0.55 1.23 11.48
CA TYR A 136 0.08 2.50 11.09
C TYR A 136 0.45 3.30 12.35
N ILE A 137 1.69 3.80 12.41
CA ILE A 137 2.21 4.55 13.56
C ILE A 137 2.42 6.02 13.14
N PRO A 138 1.50 6.96 13.46
CA PRO A 138 1.53 8.31 12.87
C PRO A 138 2.77 9.16 13.16
N HIS A 139 3.43 8.93 14.30
CA HIS A 139 4.63 9.68 14.67
C HIS A 139 5.92 9.14 14.01
N LYS A 140 5.80 8.09 13.17
CA LYS A 140 6.92 7.39 12.52
C LYS A 140 6.66 7.16 11.03
N ASP A 141 5.49 6.62 10.71
CA ASP A 141 5.11 6.16 9.38
C ASP A 141 4.54 7.28 8.52
N VAL A 142 4.75 7.19 7.22
CA VAL A 142 4.37 8.20 6.24
C VAL A 142 3.28 7.67 5.32
N ALA A 143 2.21 8.45 5.13
CA ALA A 143 1.17 8.14 4.16
C ALA A 143 1.68 8.37 2.72
N LEU A 144 1.52 7.36 1.86
CA LEU A 144 1.81 7.46 0.44
C LEU A 144 0.49 7.62 -0.32
N PRO A 145 0.34 8.67 -1.16
CA PRO A 145 -0.88 8.87 -1.92
C PRO A 145 -1.15 7.69 -2.87
N GLN A 146 -2.42 7.31 -2.96
CA GLN A 146 -2.84 6.25 -3.86
C GLN A 146 -2.96 6.80 -5.30
N VAL A 147 -2.16 6.28 -6.23
CA VAL A 147 -1.89 6.98 -7.50
C VAL A 147 -3.05 6.92 -8.51
N LEU A 148 -3.94 5.91 -8.51
CA LEU A 148 -5.18 6.01 -9.30
C LEU A 148 -6.18 4.88 -8.98
N GLN A 149 -7.47 5.22 -8.90
CA GLN A 149 -8.53 4.26 -9.14
C GLN A 149 -8.62 3.98 -10.66
N PRO A 150 -8.97 2.77 -11.10
CA PRO A 150 -9.04 2.43 -12.53
C PRO A 150 -10.15 3.18 -13.31
N PHE A 151 -10.87 4.11 -12.67
CA PHE A 151 -11.95 4.90 -13.24
C PHE A 151 -11.95 6.31 -12.61
N ALA A 152 -12.35 7.30 -13.38
CA ALA A 152 -12.68 8.62 -12.84
C ALA A 152 -14.03 8.49 -12.12
N LEU A 153 -14.04 8.70 -10.80
CA LEU A 153 -15.30 9.00 -10.13
C LEU A 153 -15.74 10.39 -10.63
N PRO A 154 -17.00 10.58 -11.05
CA PRO A 154 -17.50 11.93 -11.28
C PRO A 154 -17.29 12.75 -10.00
N ALA A 155 -16.96 14.03 -10.14
CA ALA A 155 -16.73 14.90 -8.99
C ALA A 155 -17.93 14.81 -8.04
N GLY A 156 -17.69 14.31 -6.82
CA GLY A 156 -18.72 14.26 -5.79
C GLY A 156 -19.13 15.69 -5.47
N GLY A 157 -20.42 16.01 -5.61
CA GLY A 157 -20.92 17.32 -5.20
C GLY A 157 -20.62 17.62 -3.72
N ASN A 158 -20.49 18.90 -3.38
CA ASN A 158 -20.29 19.36 -2.00
C ASN A 158 -21.57 19.32 -1.14
N ASP A 159 -22.68 18.87 -1.72
CA ASP A 159 -23.92 18.68 -0.96
C ASP A 159 -23.82 17.36 -0.19
N ILE A 160 -23.50 17.44 1.11
CA ILE A 160 -23.36 16.29 2.00
C ILE A 160 -24.75 15.73 2.39
N GLU A 161 -25.77 16.58 2.44
CA GLU A 161 -27.13 16.25 2.89
C GLU A 161 -27.93 15.52 1.79
N ASN A 162 -27.77 15.89 0.51
CA ASN A 162 -28.52 15.30 -0.60
C ASN A 162 -27.72 14.29 -1.44
N ARG A 163 -26.71 13.62 -0.86
CA ARG A 163 -25.96 12.57 -1.57
C ARG A 163 -26.83 11.34 -1.82
N THR A 164 -27.37 11.21 -3.03
CA THR A 164 -28.15 10.01 -3.44
C THR A 164 -27.27 8.89 -4.02
N THR A 165 -25.98 9.14 -4.23
CA THR A 165 -25.07 8.23 -4.94
C THR A 165 -24.10 7.58 -3.96
N LEU A 166 -24.16 6.25 -3.86
CA LEU A 166 -23.19 5.45 -3.12
C LEU A 166 -22.22 4.79 -4.11
N GLY A 167 -20.96 5.22 -4.10
CA GLY A 167 -19.90 4.56 -4.86
C GLY A 167 -19.29 3.43 -4.04
N PHE A 168 -19.47 2.18 -4.47
CA PHE A 168 -18.83 1.04 -3.83
C PHE A 168 -17.99 0.24 -4.84
N TRP A 169 -16.77 -0.08 -4.46
CA TRP A 169 -15.87 -0.94 -5.23
C TRP A 169 -15.43 -2.10 -4.35
N ALA A 170 -16.08 -3.25 -4.53
CA ALA A 170 -15.45 -4.51 -4.17
C ALA A 170 -14.44 -4.83 -5.26
N GLY A 171 -13.23 -5.22 -4.87
CA GLY A 171 -12.22 -5.67 -5.82
C GLY A 171 -12.64 -6.94 -6.60
N HIS A 172 -11.67 -7.76 -6.99
CA HIS A 172 -11.93 -8.94 -7.80
C HIS A 172 -12.93 -9.91 -7.12
N ARG A 173 -13.95 -10.41 -7.86
CA ARG A 173 -14.97 -11.35 -7.37
C ARG A 173 -14.36 -12.73 -7.08
N ASN A 174 -13.69 -12.86 -5.94
CA ASN A 174 -12.88 -14.04 -5.61
C ASN A 174 -13.41 -14.83 -4.40
N SER A 175 -14.55 -14.44 -3.83
CA SER A 175 -15.16 -15.13 -2.70
C SER A 175 -16.68 -15.14 -2.83
N LYS A 176 -17.33 -16.16 -2.24
CA LYS A 176 -18.79 -16.26 -2.17
C LYS A 176 -19.41 -15.00 -1.54
N ASN A 177 -18.80 -14.48 -0.48
CA ASN A 177 -19.25 -13.26 0.19
C ASN A 177 -19.14 -12.03 -0.73
N SER A 178 -18.08 -11.91 -1.53
CA SER A 178 -17.95 -10.83 -2.52
C SER A 178 -19.00 -10.94 -3.62
N MET A 179 -19.39 -12.15 -4.02
CA MET A 179 -20.45 -12.37 -5.01
C MET A 179 -21.82 -12.00 -4.42
N SER A 180 -22.16 -12.52 -3.23
CA SER A 180 -23.44 -12.22 -2.57
C SER A 180 -23.60 -10.74 -2.23
N LEU A 181 -22.54 -10.07 -1.77
CA LEU A 181 -22.58 -8.62 -1.52
C LEU A 181 -22.78 -7.83 -2.82
N THR A 182 -22.16 -8.26 -3.91
CA THR A 182 -22.35 -7.63 -5.23
C THR A 182 -23.78 -7.84 -5.73
N GLU A 183 -24.34 -9.04 -5.55
CA GLU A 183 -25.73 -9.35 -5.90
C GLU A 183 -26.73 -8.52 -5.08
N ILE A 184 -26.52 -8.38 -3.77
CA ILE A 184 -27.35 -7.53 -2.91
C ILE A 184 -27.31 -6.08 -3.39
N LEU A 185 -26.12 -5.54 -3.67
CA LEU A 185 -25.95 -4.15 -4.12
C LEU A 185 -26.55 -3.90 -5.52
N ILE A 186 -26.51 -4.90 -6.40
CA ILE A 186 -27.21 -4.85 -7.70
C ILE A 186 -28.72 -4.86 -7.50
N CYS A 187 -29.24 -5.76 -6.66
CA CYS A 187 -30.67 -5.91 -6.40
C CYS A 187 -31.29 -4.70 -5.68
N THR A 188 -30.55 -4.01 -4.82
CA THR A 188 -31.01 -2.79 -4.15
C THR A 188 -30.91 -1.54 -5.03
N GLY A 189 -30.54 -1.68 -6.31
CA GLY A 189 -30.36 -0.55 -7.24
C GLY A 189 -29.17 0.35 -6.87
N GLN A 190 -28.22 -0.15 -6.09
CA GLN A 190 -27.07 0.63 -5.59
C GLN A 190 -25.80 0.43 -6.41
N LEU A 191 -25.72 -0.60 -7.26
CA LEU A 191 -24.60 -0.83 -8.18
C LEU A 191 -25.07 -1.43 -9.51
N TRP A 192 -24.59 -0.89 -10.63
CA TRP A 192 -24.54 -1.62 -11.90
C TRP A 192 -23.08 -1.77 -12.31
N VAL A 193 -22.64 -3.01 -12.59
CA VAL A 193 -21.29 -3.28 -13.12
C VAL A 193 -21.46 -3.98 -14.45
N SER A 194 -21.42 -3.21 -15.53
CA SER A 194 -21.11 -3.72 -16.86
C SER A 194 -19.81 -3.10 -17.33
N GLY A 195 -18.80 -3.94 -17.50
CA GLY A 195 -17.67 -3.73 -18.40
C GLY A 195 -16.69 -2.62 -18.08
N GLN A 196 -17.13 -1.40 -17.77
CA GLN A 196 -16.30 -0.21 -17.52
C GLN A 196 -17.11 1.05 -17.15
N VAL A 197 -18.41 0.97 -16.87
CA VAL A 197 -19.26 2.15 -16.57
C VAL A 197 -20.18 1.86 -15.39
N ILE A 198 -20.21 2.78 -14.41
CA ILE A 198 -21.19 2.80 -13.31
C ILE A 198 -22.25 3.86 -13.67
N GLU A 199 -23.51 3.46 -13.81
CA GLU A 199 -24.66 4.37 -13.88
C GLU A 199 -25.47 4.31 -12.57
N THR A 200 -26.02 5.46 -12.18
CA THR A 200 -26.63 5.75 -10.88
C THR A 200 -28.07 5.26 -10.75
N LEU A 201 -28.45 4.65 -9.62
CA LEU A 201 -29.87 4.46 -9.25
C LEU A 201 -30.14 4.72 -7.75
N LYS A 202 -31.38 5.10 -7.46
CA LYS A 202 -31.86 5.76 -6.22
C LYS A 202 -32.16 4.80 -5.06
N SER A 203 -31.58 5.14 -3.91
CA SER A 203 -32.07 5.10 -2.51
C SER A 203 -32.48 3.79 -1.81
N GLY A 204 -31.88 3.60 -0.62
CA GLY A 204 -32.58 3.28 0.63
C GLY A 204 -32.20 1.95 1.30
N LEU A 205 -31.50 1.98 2.45
CA LEU A 205 -31.61 1.02 3.58
C LEU A 205 -30.56 1.30 4.69
N SER A 206 -31.00 1.21 5.96
CA SER A 206 -30.18 1.27 7.19
C SER A 206 -29.72 -0.12 7.65
N TRP A 207 -28.54 -0.24 8.27
CA TRP A 207 -28.00 -1.52 8.78
C TRP A 207 -27.59 -1.47 10.27
N HIS A 208 -27.83 -2.60 10.95
CA HIS A 208 -27.27 -2.96 12.27
C HIS A 208 -26.27 -4.12 12.15
N ASP A 209 -25.15 -3.95 12.86
CA ASP A 209 -24.08 -4.87 13.31
C ASP A 209 -23.80 -6.23 12.61
N SER A 210 -22.55 -6.34 12.13
CA SER A 210 -21.46 -7.13 12.72
C SER A 210 -20.63 -7.87 11.66
N GLY A 211 -19.33 -7.53 11.58
CA GLY A 211 -18.34 -8.34 10.84
C GLY A 211 -17.42 -7.54 9.93
N LYS A 212 -16.54 -6.73 10.54
CA LYS A 212 -15.32 -6.11 9.98
C LYS A 212 -15.22 -6.07 8.45
N MET A 213 -15.79 -5.01 7.87
CA MET A 213 -15.41 -4.50 6.55
C MET A 213 -14.33 -3.44 6.72
N THR A 214 -13.28 -3.48 5.92
CA THR A 214 -12.41 -2.33 5.74
C THR A 214 -13.16 -1.29 4.89
N LEU A 215 -13.84 -0.37 5.56
CA LEU A 215 -14.29 0.88 4.93
C LEU A 215 -13.03 1.70 4.61
N ASN A 216 -12.73 1.87 3.32
CA ASN A 216 -11.87 2.99 2.93
C ASN A 216 -12.74 4.25 3.04
N TRP A 217 -12.67 4.92 4.18
CA TRP A 217 -13.22 6.25 4.34
C TRP A 217 -12.55 7.17 3.31
N ILE A 218 -13.33 7.64 2.33
CA ILE A 218 -12.94 8.79 1.53
C ILE A 218 -13.09 9.98 2.47
N PHE A 219 -11.99 10.37 3.14
CA PHE A 219 -11.97 11.65 3.83
C PHE A 219 -12.18 12.74 2.77
N PRO A 220 -13.15 13.66 2.93
CA PRO A 220 -13.13 14.88 2.15
C PRO A 220 -11.86 15.64 2.52
N THR A 221 -11.06 15.99 1.51
CA THR A 221 -10.02 17.01 1.66
C THR A 221 -10.71 18.29 2.09
N ILE A 222 -10.51 18.69 3.34
CA ILE A 222 -10.93 20.00 3.85
C ILE A 222 -9.98 21.02 3.20
N GLY A 223 -10.54 21.86 2.34
CA GLY A 223 -9.94 23.11 1.87
C GLY A 223 -10.53 24.28 2.60
#